data_AF-A0A1Q6YKE8-F1
#
_entry.id   AF-A0A1Q6YKE8-F1
#
_cell.length_a   1.000
_cell.length_b   1.000
_cell.length_c   1.000
_cell.angle_alpha   90.00
_cell.angle_beta   90.00
_cell.angle_gamma   90.00
#
_symmetry.space_group_name_H-M   'P 1'
#
loop_
_entity.id
_entity.type
_entity.pdbx_description
1 polymer ?
#
loop_
_entity_poly.entity_id
_entity_poly.type
_entity_poly.pdbx_seq_one_letter_code
_entity_poly.pdbx_strand_id
1 'polypeptide(L)'
;MPFTLDDVKTILDATKDEQAENLWIPRLALYTGARANELCGLLTRDVKQIDGVWCPVVEDSEVRTLKTASSTRRIPVHPELIRLGFLDFVERQRAARQARLLPELTVGKYGSASRIASRTAPVGCFGPLASRASGRCCTRRGTR
;
A
#
# COMPACT_ATOMS: atom_id res chain seq x y z
N MET A 1 17.56 9.63 -20.84
CA MET A 1 18.32 9.80 -19.58
C MET A 1 17.75 8.83 -18.57
N PRO A 2 18.50 7.82 -18.11
CA PRO A 2 18.11 7.01 -16.96
C PRO A 2 18.22 7.84 -15.67
N PHE A 3 17.42 7.51 -14.65
CA PHE A 3 17.52 8.14 -13.33
C PHE A 3 18.91 7.89 -12.72
N THR A 4 19.47 8.90 -12.06
CA THR A 4 20.71 8.72 -11.30
C THR A 4 20.41 8.08 -9.94
N LEU A 5 21.41 7.48 -9.31
CA LEU A 5 21.22 6.86 -7.98
C LEU A 5 20.82 7.89 -6.91
N ASP A 6 21.28 9.14 -7.05
CA ASP A 6 20.90 10.25 -6.16
C ASP A 6 19.43 10.65 -6.35
N ASP A 7 18.92 10.64 -7.59
CA ASP A 7 17.50 10.88 -7.87
C ASP A 7 16.64 9.79 -7.24
N VAL A 8 17.03 8.52 -7.41
CA VAL A 8 16.33 7.37 -6.84
C VAL A 8 16.30 7.46 -5.31
N LYS A 9 17.42 7.81 -4.69
CA LYS A 9 17.51 7.99 -3.24
C LYS A 9 16.59 9.13 -2.79
N THR A 10 16.61 10.26 -3.49
CA THR A 10 15.74 11.41 -3.19
C THR A 10 14.26 11.02 -3.26
N ILE A 11 13.84 10.24 -4.26
CA ILE A 11 12.47 9.75 -4.39
C ILE A 11 12.11 8.82 -3.23
N LEU A 12 12.99 7.89 -2.86
CA LEU A 12 12.75 6.96 -1.76
C LEU A 12 12.72 7.64 -0.39
N ASP A 13 13.51 8.69 -0.21
CA ASP A 13 13.54 9.51 1.01
C ASP A 13 12.28 10.39 1.13
N ALA A 14 11.81 10.96 0.02
CA ALA A 14 10.58 11.75 -0.02
C ALA A 14 9.30 10.91 0.19
N THR A 15 9.37 9.60 -0.03
CA THR A 15 8.23 8.66 0.08
C THR A 15 8.26 7.82 1.36
N LYS A 16 8.89 8.35 2.43
CA LYS A 16 8.86 7.80 3.80
C LYS A 16 7.61 8.28 4.56
N ASP A 17 6.47 8.26 3.90
CA ASP A 17 5.20 8.62 4.52
C ASP A 17 4.70 7.53 5.47
N GLU A 18 3.83 7.90 6.42
CA GLU A 18 3.15 6.94 7.31
C GLU A 18 2.11 6.10 6.55
N GLN A 19 1.58 6.60 5.43
CA GLN A 19 0.60 5.87 4.63
C GLN A 19 1.23 4.71 3.86
N ALA A 20 0.64 3.52 4.00
CA ALA A 20 1.14 2.30 3.39
C ALA A 20 1.21 2.38 1.86
N GLU A 21 0.27 3.04 1.18
CA GLU A 21 0.28 3.15 -0.28
C GLU A 21 1.41 4.03 -0.80
N ASN A 22 1.69 5.15 -0.14
CA ASN A 22 2.78 6.05 -0.54
C ASN A 22 4.15 5.42 -0.25
N LEU A 23 4.24 4.56 0.77
CA LEU A 23 5.47 3.87 1.10
C LEU A 23 5.73 2.70 0.14
N TRP A 24 4.75 1.83 -0.07
CA TRP A 24 4.95 0.56 -0.80
C TRP A 24 4.88 0.70 -2.31
N ILE A 25 4.00 1.54 -2.87
CA ILE A 25 3.87 1.69 -4.33
C ILE A 25 5.18 2.11 -5.01
N PRO A 26 5.87 3.20 -4.61
CA PRO A 26 7.11 3.62 -5.29
C PRO A 26 8.23 2.61 -5.09
N ARG A 27 8.33 1.96 -3.91
CA ARG A 27 9.32 0.91 -3.65
C ARG A 27 9.07 -0.30 -4.55
N LEU A 28 7.85 -0.81 -4.58
CA LEU A 28 7.47 -1.92 -5.45
C LEU A 28 7.71 -1.56 -6.92
N ALA A 29 7.27 -0.39 -7.38
CA ALA A 29 7.47 0.06 -8.75
C ALA A 29 8.95 0.14 -9.13
N LEU A 30 9.81 0.63 -8.23
CA LEU A 30 11.25 0.74 -8.44
C LEU A 30 11.93 -0.62 -8.55
N TYR A 31 11.66 -1.54 -7.61
CA TYR A 31 12.33 -2.85 -7.59
C TYR A 31 11.76 -3.84 -8.61
N THR A 32 10.48 -3.71 -8.97
CA THR A 32 9.79 -4.68 -9.82
C THR A 32 9.50 -4.20 -11.23
N GLY A 33 9.54 -2.88 -11.48
CA GLY A 33 9.14 -2.30 -12.77
C GLY A 33 7.66 -2.47 -13.11
N ALA A 34 6.82 -2.88 -12.15
CA ALA A 34 5.39 -3.04 -12.38
C ALA A 34 4.69 -1.68 -12.53
N ARG A 35 3.59 -1.62 -13.31
CA ARG A 35 2.84 -0.38 -13.46
C ARG A 35 2.10 -0.10 -12.16
N ALA A 36 2.05 1.18 -11.76
CA ALA A 36 1.37 1.61 -10.55
C ALA A 36 -0.07 1.04 -10.45
N ASN A 37 -0.85 1.10 -11.54
CA ASN A 37 -2.21 0.57 -11.56
C ASN A 37 -2.30 -0.94 -11.27
N GLU A 38 -1.31 -1.73 -11.66
CA GLU A 38 -1.31 -3.18 -11.38
C GLU A 38 -0.97 -3.46 -9.92
N LEU A 39 -0.11 -2.64 -9.31
CA LEU A 39 0.23 -2.69 -7.88
C LEU A 39 -0.95 -2.25 -7.01
N CYS A 40 -1.66 -1.20 -7.41
CA CYS A 40 -2.83 -0.67 -6.68
C CYS A 40 -4.01 -1.66 -6.67
N GLY A 41 -4.18 -2.43 -7.74
CA GLY A 41 -5.24 -3.44 -7.86
C GLY A 41 -4.87 -4.82 -7.31
N LEU A 42 -3.71 -4.97 -6.67
CA LEU A 42 -3.22 -6.26 -6.20
C LEU A 42 -4.00 -6.76 -4.98
N LEU A 43 -4.42 -8.02 -5.01
CA LEU A 43 -5.13 -8.65 -3.91
C LEU A 43 -4.15 -9.35 -2.97
N THR A 44 -4.53 -9.48 -1.70
CA THR A 44 -3.70 -10.14 -0.69
C THR A 44 -3.45 -11.62 -1.02
N ARG A 45 -4.39 -12.24 -1.75
CA ARG A 45 -4.31 -13.62 -2.26
C ARG A 45 -3.38 -13.80 -3.46
N ASP A 46 -3.06 -12.72 -4.16
CA ASP A 46 -2.24 -12.77 -5.38
C ASP A 46 -0.75 -12.86 -5.06
N VAL A 47 -0.36 -12.54 -3.82
CA VAL A 47 1.00 -12.73 -3.32
C VAL A 47 1.19 -14.20 -2.97
N LYS A 48 1.94 -14.92 -3.82
CA LYS A 48 2.18 -16.36 -3.69
C LYS A 48 3.67 -16.64 -3.69
N GLN A 49 4.08 -17.72 -3.04
CA GLN A 49 5.45 -18.21 -3.13
C GLN A 49 5.54 -19.18 -4.30
N ILE A 50 6.47 -18.93 -5.22
CA ILE A 50 6.74 -19.75 -6.41
C ILE A 50 8.23 -20.07 -6.38
N ASP A 51 8.59 -21.36 -6.35
CA ASP A 51 9.98 -21.84 -6.31
C ASP A 51 10.80 -21.21 -5.17
N GLY A 52 10.17 -21.02 -4.00
CA GLY A 52 10.80 -20.41 -2.83
C GLY A 52 10.86 -18.87 -2.86
N VAL A 53 10.52 -18.22 -3.98
CA VAL A 53 10.52 -16.77 -4.15
C VAL A 53 9.10 -16.22 -4.04
N TRP A 54 8.92 -15.19 -3.23
CA TRP A 54 7.64 -14.49 -3.17
C TRP A 54 7.39 -13.72 -4.46
N CYS A 55 6.22 -13.92 -5.06
CA CYS A 55 5.84 -13.31 -6.32
C CYS A 55 4.40 -12.79 -6.25
N PRO A 56 4.14 -11.48 -6.42
CA PRO A 56 2.82 -11.00 -6.75
C PRO A 56 2.47 -11.46 -8.15
N VAL A 57 1.37 -12.19 -8.26
CA VAL A 57 0.91 -12.68 -9.54
C VAL A 57 -0.14 -11.72 -10.09
N VAL A 58 0.19 -11.10 -11.21
CA VAL A 58 -0.72 -10.21 -11.93
C VAL A 58 -1.55 -11.09 -12.87
N GLU A 59 -2.69 -11.60 -12.38
CA GLU A 59 -3.64 -12.41 -13.18
C GLU A 59 -4.93 -11.65 -13.48
N ASP A 60 -5.73 -12.20 -14.40
CA ASP A 60 -7.09 -11.76 -14.65
C ASP A 60 -7.97 -12.16 -13.45
N SER A 61 -8.74 -11.22 -12.93
CA SER A 61 -9.54 -11.45 -11.72
C SER A 61 -10.83 -10.64 -11.75
N GLU A 62 -11.76 -10.96 -10.85
CA GLU A 62 -13.03 -10.24 -10.66
C GLU A 62 -12.83 -8.72 -10.49
N VAL A 63 -11.67 -8.29 -10.00
CA VAL A 63 -11.33 -6.88 -9.73
C VAL A 63 -10.54 -6.25 -10.88
N ARG A 64 -9.86 -7.04 -11.71
CA ARG A 64 -9.00 -6.56 -12.78
C ARG A 64 -9.14 -7.42 -14.02
N THR A 65 -9.82 -6.89 -15.03
CA THR A 65 -9.90 -7.48 -16.37
C THR A 65 -8.62 -7.23 -17.16
N LEU A 66 -7.88 -8.29 -17.46
CA LEU A 66 -6.76 -8.22 -18.40
C LEU A 66 -7.27 -8.34 -19.83
N LYS A 67 -6.83 -7.44 -20.72
CA LYS A 67 -7.28 -7.43 -22.12
C LYS A 67 -6.79 -8.63 -22.94
N THR A 68 -5.79 -9.37 -22.46
CA THR A 68 -5.18 -10.50 -23.19
C THR A 68 -4.47 -11.45 -22.22
N ALA A 69 -4.51 -12.76 -22.49
CA ALA A 69 -3.85 -13.79 -21.67
C ALA A 69 -2.34 -13.55 -21.46
N SER A 70 -1.66 -12.95 -22.45
CA SER A 70 -0.23 -12.56 -22.36
C SER A 70 0.08 -11.43 -21.36
N SER A 71 -0.94 -10.75 -20.80
CA SER A 71 -0.72 -9.76 -19.74
C SER A 71 -0.55 -10.39 -18.36
N THR A 72 -0.77 -11.70 -18.25
CA THR A 72 -0.53 -12.43 -17.01
C THR A 72 0.97 -12.50 -16.76
N ARG A 73 1.42 -12.00 -15.61
CA ARG A 73 2.85 -12.05 -15.28
C ARG A 73 3.10 -12.26 -13.80
N ARG A 74 4.20 -12.95 -13.53
CA ARG A 74 4.72 -13.19 -12.18
C ARG A 74 5.85 -12.20 -11.95
N ILE A 75 5.77 -11.46 -10.87
CA ILE A 75 6.75 -10.44 -10.53
C ILE A 75 7.58 -10.97 -9.35
N PRO A 76 8.88 -11.26 -9.49
CA PRO A 76 9.67 -11.69 -8.35
C PRO A 76 9.85 -10.53 -7.35
N VAL A 77 9.59 -10.75 -6.06
CA VAL A 77 9.90 -9.79 -5.01
C VAL A 77 11.41 -9.75 -4.81
N HIS A 78 12.00 -8.57 -4.95
CA HIS A 78 13.43 -8.36 -4.70
C HIS A 78 13.76 -8.56 -3.19
N PRO A 79 14.90 -9.19 -2.82
CA PRO A 79 15.26 -9.44 -1.42
C PRO A 79 15.27 -8.19 -0.53
N GLU A 80 15.56 -7.03 -1.11
CA GLU A 80 15.53 -5.75 -0.38
C GLU A 80 14.12 -5.39 0.13
N LEU A 81 13.07 -5.71 -0.63
CA LEU A 81 11.68 -5.52 -0.17
C LEU A 81 11.33 -6.44 1.00
N ILE A 82 11.90 -7.65 1.01
CA ILE A 82 11.74 -8.59 2.12
C ILE A 82 12.42 -8.02 3.37
N ARG A 83 13.63 -7.47 3.25
CA ARG A 83 14.33 -6.79 4.35
C ARG A 83 13.57 -5.59 4.89
N LEU A 84 12.87 -4.86 4.03
CA LEU A 84 12.02 -3.72 4.40
C LEU A 84 10.73 -4.13 5.13
N GLY A 85 10.42 -5.43 5.25
CA GLY A 85 9.23 -5.93 5.95
C GLY A 85 7.98 -6.01 5.07
N PHE A 86 8.14 -6.15 3.74
CA PHE A 86 6.99 -6.28 2.84
C PHE A 86 6.13 -7.50 3.17
N LEU A 87 6.75 -8.63 3.52
CA LEU A 87 6.03 -9.86 3.88
C LEU A 87 5.22 -9.66 5.17
N ASP A 88 5.78 -8.99 6.18
CA ASP A 88 5.08 -8.67 7.42
C ASP A 88 3.87 -7.76 7.16
N PHE A 89 3.97 -6.87 6.17
CA PHE A 89 2.83 -6.08 5.72
C PHE A 89 1.75 -6.94 5.07
N VAL A 90 2.10 -7.85 4.17
CA VAL A 90 1.14 -8.77 3.54
C VAL A 90 0.44 -9.63 4.59
N GLU A 91 1.18 -10.19 5.54
CA GLU A 91 0.62 -11.04 6.61
C GLU A 91 -0.32 -10.26 7.54
N ARG A 92 0.00 -9.01 7.87
CA ARG A 92 -0.93 -8.13 8.60
C ARG A 92 -2.24 -7.91 7.83
N GLN A 93 -2.16 -7.71 6.53
CA GLN A 93 -3.35 -7.55 5.68
C GLN A 93 -4.17 -8.85 5.59
N ARG A 94 -3.51 -10.02 5.60
CA ARG A 94 -4.16 -11.34 5.68
C ARG A 94 -4.88 -11.52 7.00
N ALA A 95 -4.22 -11.21 8.11
CA ALA A 95 -4.81 -11.28 9.44
C ALA A 95 -6.02 -10.35 9.58
N ALA A 96 -5.96 -9.16 8.99
CA ALA A 96 -7.06 -8.20 8.92
C ALA A 96 -8.18 -8.60 7.93
N ARG A 97 -8.07 -9.75 7.25
CA ARG A 97 -9.01 -10.25 6.23
C ARG A 97 -9.30 -9.24 5.11
N GLN A 98 -8.33 -8.39 4.80
CA GLN A 98 -8.46 -7.41 3.73
C GLN A 98 -8.34 -8.10 2.36
N ALA A 99 -9.33 -7.88 1.49
CA ALA A 99 -9.31 -8.45 0.14
C ALA A 99 -8.19 -7.85 -0.72
N ARG A 100 -7.94 -6.54 -0.56
CA ARG A 100 -6.90 -5.78 -1.26
C ARG A 100 -5.66 -5.64 -0.39
N LEU A 101 -4.50 -5.66 -1.04
CA LEU A 101 -3.24 -5.40 -0.35
C LEU A 101 -3.18 -3.94 0.14
N LEU A 102 -3.69 -3.01 -0.67
CA LEU A 102 -3.79 -1.57 -0.36
C LEU A 102 -5.26 -1.14 -0.32
N PRO A 103 -5.92 -1.18 0.85
CA PRO A 103 -7.35 -0.89 0.97
C PRO A 103 -7.70 0.59 0.76
N GLU A 104 -6.75 1.49 1.03
CA GLU A 104 -6.91 2.95 0.89
C GLU A 104 -7.07 3.41 -0.58
N LEU A 105 -6.77 2.53 -1.53
CA LEU A 105 -6.84 2.81 -2.96
C LEU A 105 -8.14 2.27 -3.57
N THR A 106 -8.87 3.17 -4.21
CA THR A 106 -9.98 2.82 -5.11
C THR A 106 -9.46 2.70 -6.53
N VAL A 107 -9.68 1.54 -7.15
CA VAL A 107 -9.42 1.36 -8.59
C VAL A 107 -10.65 1.88 -9.34
N GLY A 108 -10.49 2.98 -10.07
CA GLY A 108 -11.53 3.55 -10.92
C GLY A 108 -11.80 2.69 -12.15
N LYS A 109 -12.91 3.00 -12.84
CA LYS A 109 -13.44 2.25 -14.01
C LYS A 109 -12.43 2.08 -15.17
N TYR A 110 -11.42 2.96 -15.25
CA TYR A 110 -10.35 2.94 -16.25
C TYR A 110 -9.01 2.40 -15.73
N GLY A 111 -9.01 1.73 -14.57
CA GLY A 111 -7.80 1.23 -13.92
C GLY A 111 -7.02 2.30 -13.14
N SER A 112 -7.41 3.57 -13.20
CA SER A 112 -6.79 4.65 -12.43
C SER A 112 -7.01 4.44 -10.93
N ALA A 113 -5.93 4.31 -10.17
CA ALA A 113 -6.01 4.24 -8.71
C ALA A 113 -6.11 5.65 -8.12
N SER A 114 -7.20 5.95 -7.44
CA SER A 114 -7.38 7.18 -6.67
C SER A 114 -7.55 6.83 -5.19
N ARG A 115 -6.91 7.59 -4.30
CA ARG A 115 -7.13 7.47 -2.86
C ARG A 115 -8.61 7.68 -2.56
N ILE A 116 -9.20 6.80 -1.76
CA ILE A 116 -10.54 7.04 -1.22
C ILE A 116 -10.42 8.29 -0.33
N ALA A 117 -11.08 9.38 -0.70
CA ALA A 117 -11.15 10.58 0.14
C ALA A 117 -12.10 10.33 1.33
N SER A 118 -11.88 9.27 2.11
CA SER A 118 -12.53 9.12 3.41
C SER A 118 -11.81 10.03 4.38
N ARG A 119 -12.40 11.21 4.65
CA ARG A 119 -12.11 12.01 5.86
C ARG A 119 -12.60 11.23 7.09
N THR A 120 -11.99 10.08 7.36
CA THR A 120 -12.16 9.26 8.55
C THR A 120 -11.14 8.11 8.49
N ALA A 121 -9.93 8.37 8.99
CA ALA A 121 -9.23 7.32 9.72
C ALA A 121 -9.88 7.23 11.11
N PRO A 122 -10.08 6.02 11.65
CA PRO A 122 -8.96 5.47 12.39
C PRO A 122 -8.76 3.98 12.12
N VAL A 123 -7.56 3.62 11.69
CA VAL A 123 -6.98 2.32 12.00
C VAL A 123 -5.71 2.57 12.80
N GLY A 124 -5.83 2.39 14.12
CA GLY A 124 -4.70 2.08 14.99
C GLY A 124 -3.89 3.25 15.56
N CYS A 125 -4.46 3.99 16.51
CA CYS A 125 -3.64 4.43 17.64
C CYS A 125 -3.15 3.18 18.39
N PHE A 126 -1.88 2.82 18.23
CA PHE A 126 -1.18 1.91 19.14
C PHE A 126 -0.03 2.67 19.80
N GLY A 127 -0.27 3.11 21.04
CA GLY A 127 0.71 3.71 21.95
C GLY A 127 0.15 3.62 23.38
N PRO A 128 0.98 3.34 24.40
CA PRO A 128 0.56 2.66 25.62
C PRO A 128 -0.15 3.58 26.62
N LEU A 129 -0.91 2.94 27.53
CA LEU A 129 -1.55 3.51 28.72
C LEU A 129 -0.75 4.67 29.32
N ALA A 130 -1.30 5.88 29.23
CA ALA A 130 -0.99 6.97 30.15
C ALA A 130 -2.29 7.41 30.82
N SER A 131 -2.46 6.99 32.08
CA SER A 131 -3.58 7.39 32.91
C SER A 131 -3.50 8.87 33.26
N ARG A 132 -4.66 9.53 33.20
CA ARG A 132 -5.10 10.64 34.07
C ARG A 132 -4.27 11.93 34.08
N ALA A 133 -4.85 12.98 33.47
CA ALA A 133 -4.98 14.32 34.06
C ALA A 133 -5.93 15.13 33.14
N SER A 134 -7.22 15.23 33.47
CA SER A 134 -7.85 16.42 34.06
C SER A 134 -7.64 17.73 33.27
N GLY A 135 -8.72 18.29 32.70
CA GLY A 135 -8.78 19.75 32.50
C GLY A 135 -9.59 20.29 31.32
N ARG A 136 -10.85 20.61 31.60
CA ARG A 136 -11.62 21.73 31.03
C ARG A 136 -12.03 21.68 29.55
N CYS A 137 -13.23 21.10 29.39
CA CYS A 137 -14.26 21.55 28.46
C CYS A 137 -14.57 23.06 28.69
N CYS A 138 -14.29 23.90 27.70
CA CYS A 138 -14.70 25.30 27.67
C CYS A 138 -15.75 25.48 26.56
N THR A 139 -17.00 25.22 26.89
CA THR A 139 -18.16 25.63 26.10
C THR A 139 -18.18 27.16 26.02
N ARG A 140 -17.95 27.75 24.84
CA ARG A 140 -18.21 29.18 24.62
C ARG A 140 -19.68 29.35 24.26
N ARG A 141 -20.51 29.53 25.29
CA ARG A 141 -21.85 30.14 25.15
C ARG A 141 -21.68 31.62 24.83
N GLY A 142 -22.57 32.13 23.97
CA GLY A 142 -22.59 33.53 23.54
C GLY A 142 -23.09 34.49 24.61
N THR A 143 -22.90 35.78 24.33
CA THR A 143 -23.80 36.92 24.58
C THR A 143 -23.10 38.18 24.08
N ARG A 144 -23.69 38.88 23.12
CA ARG A 144 -24.24 40.24 23.27
C ARG A 144 -25.10 40.58 22.06
#